data_AF-A0A318QPL1-F1
#
_entry.id   AF-A0A318QPL1-F1
#
_cell.length_a   1.000
_cell.length_b   1.000
_cell.length_c   1.000
_cell.angle_alpha   90.00
_cell.angle_beta   90.00
_cell.angle_gamma   90.00
#
_symmetry.space_group_name_H-M   'P 1'
#
loop_
_entity.id
_entity.type
_entity.pdbx_description
1 polymer ?
#
loop_
_entity_poly.entity_id
_entity_poly.type
_entity_poly.pdbx_seq_one_letter_code
_entity_poly.pdbx_strand_id
1 'polypeptide(L)'
;MRNDHDIEKQMDAAYERGRIRRETVPQAIAAGYDATTGRVTVELSNGTRFEFPASQAQGLERATPEQLAQVEIMGGYGLHWEALDADLLVPELMAGLFGSRAYMAAKAGRQASPAKAAAARRNGVKGGRPRKVA
;
A
#
# COMPACT_ATOMS: atom_id res chain seq x y z
N MET A 1 -0.52 2.74 38.49
CA MET A 1 -0.90 4.09 38.03
C MET A 1 -0.13 4.37 36.75
N ARG A 2 -0.81 4.44 35.61
CA ARG A 2 -0.21 4.91 34.34
C ARG A 2 -0.04 6.43 34.49
N ASN A 3 1.16 6.92 34.24
CA ASN A 3 1.61 8.24 34.63
C ASN A 3 1.19 9.25 33.55
N ASP A 4 0.33 10.22 33.90
CA ASP A 4 -0.19 11.23 32.96
C ASP A 4 0.94 12.00 32.23
N HIS A 5 2.10 12.13 32.87
CA HIS A 5 3.31 12.72 32.29
C HIS A 5 3.87 11.95 31.08
N ASP A 6 3.68 10.64 31.02
CA ASP A 6 4.09 9.83 29.87
C ASP A 6 3.12 10.00 28.69
N ILE A 7 1.85 10.29 28.97
CA ILE A 7 0.84 10.60 27.96
C ILE A 7 1.13 11.96 27.34
N GLU A 8 1.40 12.98 28.17
CA GLU A 8 1.79 14.33 27.71
C GLU A 8 3.03 14.29 26.81
N LYS A 9 4.09 13.60 27.25
CA LYS A 9 5.30 13.42 26.41
C LYS A 9 5.03 12.70 25.10
N GLN A 10 4.15 11.69 25.10
CA GLN A 10 3.78 10.99 23.87
C GLN A 10 2.98 11.87 22.92
N MET A 11 2.10 12.73 23.45
CA MET A 11 1.32 13.70 22.69
C MET A 11 2.23 14.77 22.06
N ASP A 12 3.11 15.39 22.84
CA ASP A 12 4.06 16.40 22.34
C ASP A 12 4.94 15.84 21.23
N ALA A 13 5.48 14.63 21.43
CA ALA A 13 6.28 13.98 20.41
C ALA A 13 5.46 13.63 19.15
N ALA A 14 4.16 13.32 19.28
CA ALA A 14 3.28 13.08 18.15
C ALA A 14 2.98 14.38 17.37
N TYR A 15 2.73 15.49 18.07
CA TYR A 15 2.55 16.80 17.46
C TYR A 15 3.78 17.26 16.69
N GLU A 16 4.97 17.11 17.30
CA GLU A 16 6.22 17.53 16.67
C GLU A 16 6.54 16.69 15.42
N ARG A 17 6.32 15.37 15.48
CA ARG A 17 6.41 14.52 14.28
C ARG A 17 5.41 14.93 13.20
N GLY A 18 4.18 15.28 13.59
CA GLY A 18 3.16 15.77 12.66
C GLY A 18 3.55 17.09 11.99
N ARG A 19 4.09 18.03 12.77
CA ARG A 19 4.60 19.32 12.31
C ARG A 19 5.75 19.14 11.31
N ILE A 20 6.79 18.41 11.70
CA ILE A 20 7.94 18.12 10.84
C ILE A 20 7.49 17.46 9.53
N ARG A 21 6.57 16.49 9.59
CA ARG A 21 6.08 15.81 8.39
C ARG A 21 5.34 16.76 7.46
N ARG A 22 4.50 17.66 7.99
CA ARG A 22 3.80 18.69 7.21
C ARG A 22 4.74 19.68 6.53
N GLU A 23 5.88 19.98 7.16
CA GLU A 23 6.89 20.90 6.61
C GLU A 23 7.81 20.23 5.58
N THR A 24 8.06 18.92 5.70
CA THR A 24 9.10 18.22 4.92
C THR A 24 8.58 17.24 3.89
N VAL A 25 7.32 16.79 4.00
CA VAL A 25 6.71 15.81 3.10
C VAL A 25 5.60 16.47 2.28
N PRO A 26 5.68 16.45 0.93
CA PRO A 26 4.60 16.94 0.08
C PRO A 26 3.27 16.22 0.38
N GLN A 27 2.19 16.99 0.42
CA GLN A 27 0.84 16.48 0.68
C GLN A 27 0.12 16.22 -0.64
N ALA A 28 -0.72 15.19 -0.68
CA ALA A 28 -1.69 15.01 -1.75
C ALA A 28 -2.70 16.17 -1.72
N ILE A 29 -2.85 16.83 -2.87
CA ILE A 29 -3.79 17.95 -3.07
C ILE A 29 -4.89 17.60 -4.08
N ALA A 30 -4.63 16.63 -4.96
CA ALA A 30 -5.64 16.05 -5.85
C ALA A 30 -5.34 14.57 -6.05
N ALA A 31 -6.39 13.77 -6.21
CA ALA A 31 -6.29 12.36 -6.56
C ALA A 31 -7.38 12.05 -7.58
N GLY A 32 -7.10 11.09 -8.46
CA GLY A 32 -8.06 10.65 -9.46
C GLY A 32 -7.73 9.27 -10.01
N TYR A 33 -8.57 8.79 -10.91
CA TYR A 33 -8.36 7.56 -11.64
C TYR A 33 -8.44 7.83 -13.14
N ASP A 34 -7.38 7.46 -13.86
CA ASP A 34 -7.37 7.46 -15.32
C ASP A 34 -7.76 6.07 -15.84
N ALA A 35 -8.98 5.96 -16.35
CA ALA A 35 -9.52 4.73 -16.91
C ALA A 35 -8.81 4.29 -18.21
N THR A 36 -8.14 5.21 -18.91
CA THR A 36 -7.41 4.89 -20.15
C THR A 36 -6.15 4.09 -19.84
N THR A 37 -5.44 4.47 -18.77
CA THR A 37 -4.19 3.84 -18.37
C THR A 37 -4.34 2.84 -17.22
N GLY A 38 -5.50 2.81 -16.57
CA GLY A 38 -5.78 1.96 -15.41
C GLY A 38 -5.00 2.39 -14.16
N ARG A 39 -4.74 3.69 -14.02
CA ARG A 39 -3.85 4.24 -12.98
C ARG A 39 -4.59 5.19 -12.06
N VAL A 40 -4.25 5.11 -10.78
CA VAL A 40 -4.58 6.15 -9.80
C VAL A 40 -3.51 7.23 -9.92
N THR A 41 -3.94 8.48 -10.03
CA THR A 41 -3.09 9.66 -10.10
C THR A 41 -3.18 10.43 -8.79
N VAL A 42 -2.05 11.01 -8.37
CA VAL A 42 -1.95 11.83 -7.16
C VAL A 42 -1.10 13.04 -7.48
N GLU A 43 -1.66 14.23 -7.32
CA GLU A 43 -0.92 15.49 -7.39
C GLU A 43 -0.50 15.92 -5.99
N LEU A 44 0.78 16.29 -5.86
CA LEU A 44 1.38 16.68 -4.60
C LEU A 44 1.55 18.20 -4.53
N SER A 45 1.56 18.74 -3.31
CA SER A 45 1.68 20.17 -3.02
C SER A 45 2.96 20.83 -3.53
N ASN A 46 3.97 20.05 -3.88
CA ASN A 46 5.21 20.52 -4.50
C ASN A 46 5.15 20.56 -6.05
N GLY A 47 3.97 20.36 -6.64
CA GLY A 47 3.75 20.37 -8.09
C GLY A 47 4.13 19.08 -8.81
N THR A 48 4.61 18.05 -8.09
CA THR A 48 4.89 16.75 -8.69
C THR A 48 3.64 15.88 -8.76
N ARG A 49 3.62 14.96 -9.72
CA ARG A 49 2.57 13.94 -9.85
C ARG A 49 3.15 12.56 -9.65
N PHE A 50 2.46 11.75 -8.86
CA PHE A 50 2.74 10.34 -8.65
C PHE A 50 1.58 9.51 -9.19
N GLU A 51 1.87 8.41 -9.87
CA GLU A 51 0.85 7.54 -10.44
C GLU A 51 1.22 6.07 -10.23
N PHE A 52 0.21 5.24 -9.99
CA PHE A 52 0.38 3.80 -9.81
C PHE A 52 -0.78 3.01 -10.41
N PRO A 53 -0.54 1.78 -10.89
CA PRO A 53 -1.62 0.94 -11.41
C PRO A 53 -2.50 0.44 -10.27
N ALA A 54 -3.81 0.65 -10.37
CA ALA A 54 -4.76 0.23 -9.33
C ALA A 54 -4.68 -1.28 -9.04
N SER A 55 -4.43 -2.08 -10.08
CA SER A 55 -4.26 -3.53 -9.97
C SER A 55 -3.07 -4.00 -9.11
N GLN A 56 -2.13 -3.09 -8.79
CA GLN A 56 -1.03 -3.41 -7.89
C GLN A 56 -1.38 -3.26 -6.42
N ALA A 57 -2.31 -2.37 -6.08
CA ALA A 57 -2.67 -2.04 -4.71
C ALA A 57 -3.67 -3.05 -4.11
N GLN A 58 -3.40 -3.46 -2.88
CA GLN A 58 -4.29 -4.30 -2.08
C GLN A 58 -5.63 -3.58 -1.86
N GLY A 59 -6.73 -4.26 -2.16
CA GLY A 59 -8.09 -3.72 -2.05
C GLY A 59 -8.63 -3.13 -3.36
N LEU A 60 -7.76 -2.84 -4.33
CA LEU A 60 -8.14 -2.22 -5.60
C LEU A 60 -8.08 -3.18 -6.81
N GLU A 61 -7.62 -4.41 -6.63
CA GLU A 61 -7.21 -5.29 -7.73
C GLU A 61 -8.35 -5.73 -8.66
N ARG A 62 -9.58 -5.68 -8.14
CA ARG A 62 -10.80 -6.09 -8.84
C ARG A 62 -11.86 -4.98 -8.85
N ALA A 63 -11.49 -3.78 -8.43
CA ALA A 63 -12.39 -2.65 -8.40
C ALA A 63 -12.75 -2.22 -9.82
N THR A 64 -13.99 -1.76 -10.01
CA THR A 64 -14.41 -1.21 -11.30
C THR A 64 -13.86 0.21 -11.49
N PRO A 65 -13.76 0.72 -12.73
CA PRO A 65 -13.40 2.11 -12.99
C PRO A 65 -14.21 3.13 -12.17
N GLU A 66 -15.52 2.89 -12.00
CA GLU A 66 -16.43 3.78 -11.28
C GLU A 66 -16.15 3.77 -9.77
N GLN A 67 -15.75 2.63 -9.21
CA GLN A 67 -15.32 2.54 -7.82
C GLN A 67 -13.97 3.23 -7.63
N LEU A 68 -13.02 3.00 -8.56
CA LEU A 68 -11.68 3.60 -8.49
C LEU A 68 -11.69 5.12 -8.63
N ALA A 69 -12.63 5.68 -9.40
CA ALA A 69 -12.82 7.12 -9.55
C ALA A 69 -13.31 7.83 -8.29
N GLN A 70 -13.84 7.10 -7.29
CA GLN A 70 -14.31 7.63 -6.00
C GLN A 70 -13.18 7.80 -4.98
N VAL A 71 -11.94 8.02 -5.43
CA VAL A 71 -10.80 8.24 -4.54
C VAL A 71 -10.94 9.56 -3.80
N GLU A 72 -10.77 9.52 -2.48
CA GLU A 72 -10.78 10.69 -1.61
C GLU A 72 -9.42 10.85 -0.89
N ILE A 73 -9.01 12.09 -0.65
CA ILE A 73 -7.77 12.38 0.10
C ILE A 73 -8.11 12.55 1.59
N MET A 74 -7.44 11.79 2.44
CA MET A 74 -7.54 11.90 3.90
C MET A 74 -6.25 12.46 4.50
N GLY A 75 -6.35 13.60 5.19
CA GLY A 75 -5.22 14.18 5.95
C GLY A 75 -3.97 14.50 5.12
N GLY A 76 -4.11 14.66 3.80
CA GLY A 76 -3.02 14.98 2.86
C GLY A 76 -2.05 13.83 2.56
N TYR A 77 -2.23 12.64 3.14
CA TYR A 77 -1.34 11.49 2.92
C TYR A 77 -2.08 10.17 2.72
N GLY A 78 -3.35 10.09 3.10
CA GLY A 78 -4.21 8.94 2.86
C GLY A 78 -5.00 9.09 1.57
N LEU A 79 -5.20 7.98 0.88
CA LEU A 79 -6.18 7.79 -0.18
C LEU A 79 -7.21 6.80 0.33
N HIS A 80 -8.49 7.15 0.20
CA HIS A 80 -9.60 6.38 0.70
C HIS A 80 -10.60 6.07 -0.42
N TRP A 81 -11.14 4.85 -0.39
CA TRP A 81 -12.25 4.43 -1.24
C TRP A 81 -13.34 3.80 -0.37
N GLU A 82 -14.39 4.57 -0.06
CA GLU A 82 -15.49 4.15 0.82
C GLU A 82 -16.14 2.85 0.33
N ALA A 83 -16.50 2.78 -0.96
CA ALA A 83 -17.16 1.61 -1.54
C ALA A 83 -16.29 0.34 -1.56
N LEU A 84 -14.98 0.47 -1.35
CA LEU A 84 -14.02 -0.64 -1.35
C LEU A 84 -13.50 -0.97 0.06
N ASP A 85 -13.84 -0.15 1.07
CA ASP A 85 -13.26 -0.21 2.42
C ASP A 85 -11.72 -0.29 2.35
N ALA A 86 -11.13 0.58 1.51
CA ALA A 86 -9.72 0.54 1.18
C ALA A 86 -9.03 1.87 1.52
N ASP A 87 -7.98 1.79 2.32
CA ASP A 87 -7.12 2.90 2.70
C ASP A 87 -5.68 2.62 2.25
N LEU A 88 -5.06 3.61 1.60
CA LEU A 88 -3.67 3.55 1.18
C LEU A 88 -2.93 4.83 1.60
N LEU A 89 -1.66 4.70 1.97
CA LEU A 89 -0.81 5.84 2.33
C LEU A 89 0.09 6.21 1.15
N VAL A 90 0.00 7.44 0.67
CA VAL A 90 0.81 7.98 -0.44
C VAL A 90 2.31 7.78 -0.21
N PRO A 91 2.89 8.06 0.98
CA PRO A 91 4.32 7.81 1.21
C PRO A 91 4.72 6.34 1.12
N GLU A 92 3.83 5.42 1.49
CA GLU A 92 4.08 3.98 1.39
C GLU A 92 4.03 3.52 -0.07
N LEU A 93 3.05 4.01 -0.84
CA LEU A 93 2.95 3.76 -2.27
C LEU A 93 4.19 4.25 -3.03
N MET A 94 4.68 5.46 -2.70
CA MET A 94 5.93 6.00 -3.27
C MET A 94 7.16 5.16 -2.90
N ALA A 95 7.14 4.49 -1.74
CA ALA A 95 8.17 3.54 -1.34
C ALA A 95 7.98 2.13 -1.95
N GLY A 96 6.97 1.93 -2.81
CA GLY A 96 6.68 0.66 -3.47
C GLY A 96 5.89 -0.33 -2.60
N LEU A 97 5.31 0.12 -1.49
CA LEU A 97 4.48 -0.68 -0.60
C LEU A 97 3.01 -0.57 -1.01
N PHE A 98 2.55 -1.53 -1.79
CA PHE A 98 1.19 -1.55 -2.35
C PHE A 98 0.18 -2.35 -1.49
N GLY A 99 0.49 -2.58 -0.22
CA GLY A 99 -0.36 -3.35 0.68
C GLY A 99 0.43 -3.96 1.83
N SER A 100 -0.24 -4.80 2.61
CA SER A 100 0.36 -5.50 3.73
C SER A 100 1.56 -6.36 3.30
N ARG A 101 2.51 -6.58 4.22
CA ARG A 101 3.67 -7.45 3.94
C ARG A 101 3.26 -8.85 3.48
N ALA A 102 2.23 -9.41 4.10
CA ALA A 102 1.69 -10.73 3.74
C ALA A 102 1.14 -10.72 2.31
N TYR A 103 0.38 -9.69 1.94
CA TYR A 103 -0.13 -9.50 0.60
C TYR A 103 1.00 -9.40 -0.44
N MET A 104 1.97 -8.52 -0.20
CA MET A 104 3.09 -8.30 -1.12
C MET A 104 3.94 -9.57 -1.28
N ALA A 105 4.21 -10.29 -0.18
CA ALA A 105 4.91 -11.58 -0.21
C ALA A 105 4.14 -12.64 -1.02
N ALA A 106 2.82 -12.72 -0.86
CA ALA A 106 1.98 -13.63 -1.64
C ALA A 106 2.02 -13.28 -3.14
N LYS A 107 2.00 -11.98 -3.49
CA LYS A 107 2.06 -11.50 -4.88
C LYS A 107 3.41 -11.80 -5.53
N ALA A 108 4.52 -11.52 -4.85
CA ALA A 108 5.86 -11.88 -5.31
C ALA A 108 6.03 -13.41 -5.43
N GLY A 109 5.44 -14.16 -4.48
CA GLY A 109 5.44 -15.62 -4.47
C GLY A 109 4.67 -16.26 -5.63
N ARG A 110 3.72 -15.55 -6.26
CA ARG A 110 2.93 -16.05 -7.40
C ARG A 110 3.65 -15.95 -8.74
N GLN A 111 4.67 -15.11 -8.86
CA GLN A 111 5.39 -14.98 -10.13
C GLN A 111 6.08 -16.31 -10.46
N ALA A 112 5.63 -16.95 -11.55
CA ALA A 112 6.20 -18.17 -12.08
C ALA A 112 7.40 -17.79 -12.96
N SER A 113 8.55 -18.44 -12.74
CA SER A 113 9.70 -18.31 -13.62
C SER A 113 10.25 -19.70 -13.97
N PRO A 114 10.89 -19.86 -15.14
CA PRO A 114 11.52 -21.13 -15.51
C PRO A 114 12.52 -21.61 -14.44
N ALA A 115 13.30 -20.68 -13.87
CA ALA A 115 14.24 -20.96 -12.79
C ALA A 115 13.52 -21.47 -11.52
N LYS A 116 12.41 -20.84 -11.14
CA LYS A 116 11.60 -21.27 -9.98
C LYS A 116 10.94 -22.63 -10.21
N ALA A 117 10.47 -22.90 -11.44
CA ALA A 117 9.94 -24.21 -11.82
C ALA A 117 11.03 -25.29 -11.79
N ALA A 118 12.23 -25.01 -12.30
CA ALA A 118 13.37 -25.93 -12.23
C ALA A 118 13.80 -26.21 -10.78
N ALA A 119 13.87 -25.18 -9.93
CA ALA A 119 14.16 -25.33 -8.52
C ALA A 119 13.08 -26.14 -7.78
N ALA A 120 11.80 -25.88 -8.05
CA ALA A 120 10.69 -26.65 -7.46
C ALA A 120 10.76 -28.14 -7.83
N ARG A 121 11.08 -28.47 -9.09
CA ARG A 121 11.30 -29.86 -9.52
C ARG A 121 12.47 -30.50 -8.77
N ARG A 122 13.61 -29.83 -8.69
CA ARG A 122 14.79 -30.31 -7.94
C ARG A 122 14.48 -30.51 -6.44
N ASN A 123 13.67 -29.63 -5.85
CA ASN A 123 13.27 -29.74 -4.44
C ASN A 123 12.24 -30.86 -4.22
N GLY A 124 11.34 -31.10 -5.17
CA GLY A 124 10.39 -32.22 -5.12
C GLY A 124 11.08 -33.59 -5.12
N VAL A 125 12.22 -33.73 -5.80
CA VAL A 125 13.06 -34.95 -5.78
C VAL A 125 13.62 -35.24 -4.39
N LYS A 126 13.82 -34.22 -3.55
CA LYS A 126 14.36 -34.36 -2.18
C LYS A 126 13.30 -34.68 -1.12
N GLY A 127 12.07 -34.98 -1.54
CA GLY A 127 10.94 -35.18 -0.64
C GLY A 127 10.24 -33.85 -0.37
N GLY A 128 9.18 -33.58 -1.13
CA GLY A 128 8.30 -32.43 -0.89
C GLY A 128 7.57 -32.53 0.46
N ARG A 129 6.61 -31.61 0.69
CA ARG A 129 5.81 -31.58 1.92
C ARG A 129 5.28 -32.98 2.27
N PRO A 130 5.66 -33.56 3.44
CA PRO A 130 5.17 -34.88 3.87
C PRO A 130 3.65 -34.90 3.88
N ARG A 131 3.03 -36.01 3.43
CA ARG A 131 1.58 -36.16 3.51
C ARG A 131 1.15 -36.07 4.98
N LYS A 132 0.12 -35.27 5.25
CA LYS A 132 -0.52 -35.23 6.56
C LYS A 132 -1.13 -36.61 6.79
N VAL A 133 -0.58 -37.36 7.74
CA VAL A 133 -1.14 -38.64 8.18
C VAL A 133 -2.50 -38.35 8.81
N ALA A 134 -3.52 -39.10 8.38
CA ALA A 134 -4.90 -38.98 8.85
C ALA A 134 -5.02 -39.39 10.33
#